data_AF-A0A349DWH7-F1
#
_entry.id   AF-A0A349DWH7-F1
#
_cell.length_a   1.000
_cell.length_b   1.000
_cell.length_c   1.000
_cell.angle_alpha   90.00
_cell.angle_beta   90.00
_cell.angle_gamma   90.00
#
_symmetry.space_group_name_H-M   'P 1'
#
loop_
_entity.id
_entity.type
_entity.pdbx_description
1 polymer ?
#
loop_
_entity_poly.entity_id
_entity_poly.type
_entity_poly.pdbx_seq_one_letter_code
_entity_poly.pdbx_strand_id
1 'polypeptide(L)'
;MYYKFTICLLNILLFSFVFTHTSFAQKHKTTDEEIRNCIAQYKKKQTVVDSSFSAYKWAVALEKNCGKVIDGNFEAGLLFEIAQEKIVTDLLVSLSKRCSTLKQPRKYLKTIQKIFKTAVKTKKTSKKVGELFTERVESVSLKKYHLRKIRKRAGIVAKILNGEKLKIWEKLLD
;
A
#
# COMPACT_ATOMS: atom_id res chain seq x y z
N MET A 1 37.13 -37.15 24.04
CA MET A 1 36.87 -35.70 23.88
C MET A 1 35.88 -35.44 22.73
N TYR A 2 34.62 -35.88 22.83
CA TYR A 2 33.62 -35.68 21.75
C TYR A 2 32.34 -34.93 22.18
N TYR A 3 32.12 -34.72 23.48
CA TYR A 3 30.88 -34.10 24.00
C TYR A 3 30.92 -32.56 24.13
N LYS A 4 32.10 -31.93 24.11
CA LYS A 4 32.21 -30.46 24.21
C LYS A 4 32.03 -29.73 22.87
N PHE A 5 32.28 -30.41 21.75
CA PHE A 5 32.21 -29.81 20.41
C PHE A 5 30.77 -29.76 19.87
N THR A 6 29.94 -30.75 20.23
CA THR A 6 28.53 -30.82 19.81
C THR A 6 27.65 -29.76 20.48
N ILE A 7 27.94 -29.37 21.72
CA ILE A 7 27.16 -28.34 22.44
C ILE A 7 27.38 -26.93 21.86
N CYS A 8 28.55 -26.63 21.31
CA CYS A 8 28.80 -25.35 20.63
C CYS A 8 28.09 -25.26 19.27
N LEU A 9 28.04 -26.35 18.49
CA LEU A 9 27.38 -26.36 17.19
C LEU A 9 25.85 -26.23 17.31
N LEU A 10 25.25 -26.76 18.38
CA LEU A 10 23.81 -26.63 18.62
C LEU A 10 23.38 -25.18 18.91
N ASN A 11 24.21 -24.40 19.62
CA ASN A 11 23.94 -22.99 19.90
C ASN A 11 24.05 -22.09 18.66
N ILE A 12 24.96 -22.40 17.73
CA ILE A 12 25.12 -21.63 16.48
C ILE A 12 23.93 -21.86 15.53
N LEU A 13 23.38 -23.07 15.51
CA LEU A 13 22.19 -23.42 14.72
C LEU A 13 20.91 -22.74 15.24
N LEU A 14 20.77 -22.58 16.55
CA LEU A 14 19.64 -21.85 17.15
C LEU A 14 19.75 -20.33 16.94
N PHE A 15 20.96 -19.76 16.97
CA PHE A 15 21.15 -18.31 16.73
C PHE A 15 20.92 -17.89 15.28
N SER A 16 21.19 -18.79 14.33
CA SER A 16 20.99 -18.53 12.90
C SER A 16 19.53 -18.65 12.46
N PHE A 17 18.67 -19.33 13.24
CA PHE A 17 17.23 -19.42 12.94
C PHE A 17 16.42 -18.21 13.41
N VAL A 18 16.91 -17.44 14.40
CA VAL A 18 16.22 -16.24 14.91
C VAL A 18 16.40 -15.03 13.98
N PHE A 19 17.47 -15.01 13.17
CA PHE A 19 17.82 -13.83 12.34
C PHE A 19 17.14 -13.74 10.98
N THR A 20 16.37 -14.74 10.55
CA THR A 20 15.71 -14.71 9.22
C THR A 20 14.30 -14.15 9.26
N HIS A 21 13.64 -14.13 10.43
CA HIS A 21 12.29 -13.58 10.59
C HIS A 21 12.24 -12.06 10.83
N THR A 22 13.36 -11.42 11.18
CA THR A 22 13.42 -9.97 11.42
C THR A 22 13.45 -9.14 10.16
N SER A 23 13.85 -9.70 9.01
CA SER A 23 14.06 -8.91 7.79
C SER A 23 12.76 -8.39 7.15
N PHE A 24 11.66 -9.14 7.24
CA PHE A 24 10.42 -8.81 6.53
C PHE A 24 9.58 -7.76 7.27
N ALA A 25 9.22 -8.02 8.53
CA ALA A 25 8.40 -7.10 9.31
C ALA A 25 9.11 -5.76 9.55
N GLN A 26 10.44 -5.77 9.69
CA GLN A 26 11.24 -4.57 9.95
C GLN A 26 11.33 -3.66 8.73
N LYS A 27 11.50 -4.21 7.52
CA LYS A 27 11.61 -3.42 6.29
C LYS A 27 10.33 -2.66 5.93
N HIS A 28 9.18 -3.30 6.11
CA HIS A 28 7.89 -2.63 5.96
C HIS A 28 7.67 -1.55 7.01
N LYS A 29 7.98 -1.87 8.27
CA LYS A 29 7.87 -0.92 9.38
C LYS A 29 8.69 0.34 9.10
N THR A 30 9.93 0.21 8.62
CA THR A 30 10.80 1.35 8.27
C THR A 30 10.23 2.17 7.11
N THR A 31 9.82 1.52 6.02
CA THR A 31 9.26 2.20 4.83
C THR A 31 7.98 2.97 5.17
N ASP A 32 7.07 2.36 5.94
CA ASP A 32 5.83 3.00 6.37
C ASP A 32 6.07 4.11 7.40
N GLU A 33 7.04 3.93 8.29
CA GLU A 33 7.45 4.96 9.25
C GLU A 33 8.01 6.21 8.54
N GLU A 34 8.88 6.03 7.55
CA GLU A 34 9.38 7.14 6.71
C GLU A 34 8.25 7.88 5.99
N ILE A 35 7.27 7.15 5.46
CA ILE A 35 6.10 7.74 4.79
C ILE A 35 5.25 8.52 5.80
N ARG A 36 4.98 7.95 6.98
CA ARG A 36 4.25 8.64 8.06
C ARG A 36 4.96 9.91 8.51
N ASN A 37 6.28 9.83 8.70
CA ASN A 37 7.11 10.98 9.07
C ASN A 37 7.04 12.08 8.00
N CYS A 38 7.11 11.70 6.71
CA CYS A 38 6.91 12.66 5.62
C CYS A 38 5.52 13.30 5.68
N ILE A 39 4.46 12.54 5.98
CA ILE A 39 3.10 13.09 6.07
C ILE A 39 3.00 14.10 7.21
N ALA A 40 3.54 13.77 8.38
CA ALA A 40 3.57 14.64 9.56
C ALA A 40 4.28 15.98 9.26
N GLN A 41 5.37 15.96 8.49
CA GLN A 41 6.14 17.16 8.14
C GLN A 41 5.39 18.13 7.20
N TYR A 42 4.60 17.61 6.25
CA TYR A 42 4.07 18.43 5.15
C TYR A 42 2.59 18.83 5.27
N LYS A 43 1.83 18.25 6.21
CA LYS A 43 0.44 18.65 6.46
C LYS A 43 0.31 19.35 7.82
N LYS A 44 0.53 20.67 7.84
CA LYS A 44 0.25 21.54 9.00
C LYS A 44 -1.23 21.57 9.43
N LYS A 45 -2.16 20.93 8.70
CA LYS A 45 -3.57 20.79 9.12
C LYS A 45 -4.13 19.41 8.74
N GLN A 46 -4.50 18.65 9.78
CA GLN A 46 -5.50 17.55 9.86
C GLN A 46 -5.14 16.09 9.46
N THR A 47 -5.09 15.23 10.50
CA THR A 47 -5.97 14.05 10.81
C THR A 47 -6.16 12.90 9.82
N VAL A 48 -5.25 12.62 8.89
CA VAL A 48 -5.53 11.59 7.85
C VAL A 48 -4.63 10.35 7.92
N VAL A 49 -3.66 10.33 8.83
CA VAL A 49 -2.81 9.17 9.01
C VAL A 49 -2.96 8.77 10.45
N ASP A 50 -3.90 7.86 10.71
CA ASP A 50 -3.85 7.13 11.96
C ASP A 50 -2.44 6.57 12.13
N SER A 51 -1.96 6.55 13.37
CA SER A 51 -0.76 5.82 13.78
C SER A 51 -0.66 4.42 13.16
N SER A 52 -1.80 3.78 12.86
CA SER A 52 -1.91 2.48 12.22
C SER A 52 -1.68 2.45 10.70
N PHE A 53 -1.55 3.60 10.03
CA PHE A 53 -1.42 3.66 8.58
C PHE A 53 -0.17 2.94 8.06
N SER A 54 -0.38 2.16 7.00
CA SER A 54 0.67 1.47 6.25
C SER A 54 0.35 1.55 4.76
N ALA A 55 1.23 2.18 3.99
CA ALA A 55 1.11 2.28 2.54
C ALA A 55 1.30 0.90 1.89
N TYR A 56 2.12 0.03 2.47
CA TYR A 56 2.23 -1.36 2.03
C TYR A 56 0.91 -2.11 2.22
N LYS A 57 0.33 -2.10 3.44
CA LYS A 57 -0.94 -2.80 3.72
C LYS A 57 -2.07 -2.24 2.87
N TRP A 58 -2.11 -0.92 2.67
CA TRP A 58 -3.03 -0.28 1.74
C TRP A 58 -2.93 -0.87 0.32
N ALA A 59 -1.72 -0.95 -0.23
CA ALA A 59 -1.50 -1.46 -1.58
C ALA A 59 -1.93 -2.94 -1.72
N VAL A 60 -1.62 -3.77 -0.72
CA VAL A 60 -2.03 -5.18 -0.66
C VAL A 60 -3.55 -5.32 -0.56
N ALA A 61 -4.20 -4.51 0.29
CA ALA A 61 -5.65 -4.54 0.44
C ALA A 61 -6.36 -4.11 -0.86
N LEU A 62 -5.88 -3.04 -1.50
CA LEU A 62 -6.41 -2.57 -2.79
C LEU A 62 -6.26 -3.63 -3.89
N GLU A 63 -5.11 -4.31 -3.96
CA GLU A 63 -4.89 -5.42 -4.89
C GLU A 63 -5.90 -6.54 -4.65
N LYS A 64 -6.01 -7.00 -3.40
CA LYS A 64 -6.90 -8.11 -3.00
C LYS A 64 -8.36 -7.79 -3.29
N ASN A 65 -8.81 -6.59 -2.93
CA ASN A 65 -10.20 -6.17 -3.13
C ASN A 65 -10.54 -6.04 -4.60
N CYS A 66 -9.63 -5.50 -5.43
CA CYS A 66 -9.82 -5.52 -6.88
C CYS A 66 -9.90 -6.96 -7.42
N GLY A 67 -9.08 -7.88 -6.89
CA GLY A 67 -9.13 -9.32 -7.23
C GLY A 67 -10.50 -9.92 -6.97
N LYS A 68 -11.01 -9.78 -5.73
CA LYS A 68 -12.35 -10.24 -5.34
C LYS A 68 -13.45 -9.81 -6.32
N VAL A 69 -13.46 -8.53 -6.71
CA VAL A 69 -14.47 -8.02 -7.66
C VAL A 69 -14.27 -8.58 -9.09
N ILE A 70 -13.02 -8.75 -9.55
CA ILE A 70 -12.73 -9.32 -10.87
C ILE A 70 -13.18 -10.79 -10.94
N ASP A 71 -12.96 -11.52 -9.86
CA ASP A 71 -13.19 -12.95 -9.74
C ASP A 71 -14.67 -13.29 -9.45
N GLY A 72 -15.52 -12.27 -9.28
CA GLY A 72 -16.97 -12.42 -9.07
C GLY A 72 -17.37 -12.62 -7.60
N ASN A 73 -16.40 -12.62 -6.68
CA ASN A 73 -16.58 -12.82 -5.24
C ASN A 73 -16.75 -11.46 -4.53
N PHE A 74 -17.83 -10.72 -4.78
CA PHE A 74 -18.01 -9.40 -4.17
C PHE A 74 -19.23 -9.32 -3.24
N GLU A 75 -19.02 -8.67 -2.11
CA GLU A 75 -20.07 -8.18 -1.22
C GLU A 75 -20.64 -6.86 -1.78
N ALA A 76 -21.95 -6.64 -1.61
CA ALA A 76 -22.57 -5.37 -1.96
C ALA A 76 -21.93 -4.24 -1.13
N GLY A 77 -21.09 -3.42 -1.77
CA GLY A 77 -20.35 -2.34 -1.10
C GLY A 77 -18.85 -2.29 -1.44
N LEU A 78 -18.26 -3.40 -1.88
CA LEU A 78 -16.81 -3.50 -2.14
C LEU A 78 -16.30 -2.53 -3.23
N LEU A 79 -17.14 -2.23 -4.23
CA LEU A 79 -16.83 -1.22 -5.26
C LEU A 79 -16.73 0.20 -4.68
N PHE A 80 -17.56 0.51 -3.67
CA PHE A 80 -17.51 1.79 -2.98
C PHE A 80 -16.28 1.89 -2.09
N GLU A 81 -15.91 0.81 -1.39
CA GLU A 81 -14.67 0.74 -0.62
C GLU A 81 -13.45 0.98 -1.51
N ILE A 82 -13.35 0.25 -2.65
CA ILE A 82 -12.28 0.48 -3.63
C ILE A 82 -12.28 1.93 -4.11
N ALA A 83 -13.46 2.54 -4.30
CA ALA A 83 -13.55 3.93 -4.74
C ALA A 83 -13.10 4.93 -3.67
N GLN A 84 -13.27 4.64 -2.38
CA GLN A 84 -12.76 5.48 -1.28
C GLN A 84 -11.22 5.54 -1.29
N GLU A 85 -10.55 4.50 -1.79
CA GLU A 85 -9.08 4.48 -1.95
C GLU A 85 -8.54 5.53 -2.92
N LYS A 86 -9.42 6.21 -3.69
CA LYS A 86 -9.05 7.43 -4.42
C LYS A 86 -8.35 8.43 -3.51
N ILE A 87 -8.87 8.64 -2.29
CA ILE A 87 -8.40 9.71 -1.41
C ILE A 87 -6.98 9.38 -0.88
N VAL A 88 -6.76 8.12 -0.51
CA VAL A 88 -5.42 7.63 -0.12
C VAL A 88 -4.45 7.70 -1.30
N THR A 89 -4.90 7.34 -2.50
CA THR A 89 -4.09 7.43 -3.72
C THR A 89 -3.69 8.88 -4.02
N ASP A 90 -4.63 9.83 -3.94
CA ASP A 90 -4.39 11.26 -4.15
C ASP A 90 -3.34 11.78 -3.15
N LEU A 91 -3.44 11.36 -1.89
CA LEU A 91 -2.45 11.67 -0.85
C LEU A 91 -1.07 11.13 -1.20
N LEU A 92 -0.94 9.82 -1.47
CA LEU A 92 0.34 9.19 -1.77
C LEU A 92 1.00 9.78 -3.03
N VAL A 93 0.24 10.10 -4.08
CA VAL A 93 0.79 10.77 -5.26
C VAL A 93 1.29 12.18 -4.92
N SER A 94 0.56 12.94 -4.10
CA SER A 94 1.00 14.29 -3.70
C SER A 94 2.34 14.24 -2.95
N LEU A 95 2.52 13.24 -2.08
CA LEU A 95 3.72 13.04 -1.27
C LEU A 95 4.89 12.48 -2.07
N SER A 96 4.64 11.73 -3.15
CA SER A 96 5.69 11.15 -4.00
C SER A 96 6.64 12.18 -4.61
N LYS A 97 6.30 13.47 -4.58
CA LYS A 97 7.19 14.56 -4.98
C LYS A 97 8.25 14.91 -3.93
N ARG A 98 8.01 14.55 -2.66
CA ARG A 98 8.79 14.99 -1.49
C ARG A 98 9.35 13.83 -0.66
N CYS A 99 8.64 12.71 -0.61
CA CYS A 99 9.06 11.49 0.09
C CYS A 99 9.91 10.61 -0.84
N SER A 100 11.18 10.36 -0.48
CA SER A 100 12.13 9.52 -1.24
C SER A 100 11.60 8.10 -1.44
N THR A 101 11.01 7.54 -0.40
CA THR A 101 10.41 6.20 -0.34
C THR A 101 9.29 6.01 -1.37
N LEU A 102 8.60 7.09 -1.73
CA LEU A 102 7.52 7.10 -2.73
C LEU A 102 7.98 7.46 -4.15
N LYS A 103 9.27 7.74 -4.39
CA LYS A 103 9.78 8.09 -5.74
C LYS A 103 9.63 6.93 -6.72
N GLN A 104 10.04 5.72 -6.34
CA GLN A 104 9.96 4.54 -7.19
C GLN A 104 8.51 4.11 -7.51
N PRO A 105 7.57 4.01 -6.53
CA PRO A 105 6.20 3.62 -6.82
C PRO A 105 5.38 4.71 -7.54
N ARG A 106 5.89 5.94 -7.65
CA ARG A 106 5.19 7.12 -8.18
C ARG A 106 4.48 6.90 -9.52
N LYS A 107 5.12 6.23 -10.49
CA LYS A 107 4.53 6.02 -11.83
C LYS A 107 3.27 5.15 -11.76
N TYR A 108 3.29 4.15 -10.88
CA TYR A 108 2.16 3.24 -10.67
C TYR A 108 1.04 3.91 -9.88
N LEU A 109 1.39 4.65 -8.82
CA LEU A 109 0.44 5.47 -8.06
C LEU A 109 -0.30 6.49 -8.95
N LYS A 110 0.41 7.18 -9.86
CA LYS A 110 -0.19 8.10 -10.84
C LYS A 110 -1.17 7.39 -11.78
N THR A 111 -0.87 6.15 -12.17
CA THR A 111 -1.76 5.37 -13.03
C THR A 111 -3.07 5.04 -12.32
N ILE A 112 -2.98 4.58 -11.07
CA ILE A 112 -4.15 4.32 -10.22
C ILE A 112 -4.96 5.61 -10.02
N GLN A 113 -4.29 6.71 -9.70
CA GLN A 113 -4.92 8.02 -9.53
C GLN A 113 -5.68 8.47 -10.78
N LYS A 114 -5.10 8.30 -11.98
CA LYS A 114 -5.75 8.68 -13.24
C LYS A 114 -7.06 7.90 -13.42
N ILE A 115 -7.05 6.59 -13.14
CA ILE A 115 -8.25 5.76 -13.24
C ILE A 115 -9.31 6.24 -12.25
N PHE A 116 -8.95 6.46 -10.99
CA PHE A 116 -9.89 6.95 -9.99
C PHE A 116 -10.47 8.32 -10.35
N LYS A 117 -9.66 9.26 -10.83
CA LYS A 117 -10.16 10.58 -11.27
C LYS A 117 -11.17 10.49 -12.42
N THR A 118 -11.03 9.51 -13.30
CA THR A 118 -11.98 9.30 -14.40
C THR A 118 -13.23 8.51 -13.99
N ALA A 119 -13.10 7.60 -13.02
CA ALA A 119 -14.12 6.61 -12.73
C ALA A 119 -14.81 6.79 -11.36
N VAL A 120 -14.35 7.72 -10.53
CA VAL A 120 -14.90 7.97 -9.19
C VAL A 120 -15.14 9.46 -9.03
N LYS A 121 -16.40 9.84 -8.80
CA LYS A 121 -16.75 11.21 -8.43
C LYS A 121 -16.83 11.31 -6.92
N THR A 122 -16.16 12.32 -6.38
CA THR A 122 -16.16 12.65 -4.96
C THR A 122 -16.68 14.07 -4.77
N LYS A 123 -17.45 14.29 -3.70
CA LYS A 123 -17.87 15.63 -3.28
C LYS A 123 -17.26 15.96 -1.93
N LYS A 124 -16.82 17.22 -1.79
CA LYS A 124 -16.36 17.74 -0.51
C LYS A 124 -17.54 17.84 0.45
N THR A 125 -17.38 17.32 1.65
CA THR A 125 -18.36 17.38 2.73
C THR A 125 -17.81 18.19 3.89
N SER A 126 -18.71 18.81 4.67
CA SER A 126 -18.37 19.39 5.96
C SER A 126 -17.84 18.29 6.88
N LYS A 127 -16.67 18.50 7.49
CA LYS A 127 -16.03 17.53 8.38
C LYS A 127 -16.96 17.18 9.54
N LYS A 128 -17.51 15.96 9.58
CA LYS A 128 -18.16 15.44 10.79
C LYS A 128 -17.10 14.91 11.75
N VAL A 129 -17.36 15.03 13.06
CA VAL A 129 -16.47 14.48 14.10
C VAL A 129 -16.40 12.96 13.89
N GLY A 130 -15.18 12.42 13.73
CA GLY A 130 -14.93 11.00 13.46
C GLY A 130 -14.76 10.61 11.97
N GLU A 131 -15.02 11.49 11.01
CA GLU A 131 -14.76 11.19 9.59
C GLU A 131 -13.28 11.43 9.21
N LEU A 132 -12.66 10.40 8.63
CA LEU A 132 -11.24 10.39 8.21
C LEU A 132 -10.95 11.33 7.03
N PHE A 133 -11.95 11.64 6.21
CA PHE A 133 -11.80 12.48 5.02
C PHE A 133 -12.99 13.41 4.85
N THR A 134 -12.73 14.61 4.34
CA THR A 134 -13.77 15.59 3.95
C THR A 134 -14.26 15.38 2.52
N GLU A 135 -14.05 14.19 1.96
CA GLU A 135 -14.51 13.81 0.63
C GLU A 135 -15.31 12.52 0.74
N ARG A 136 -16.53 12.52 0.20
CA ARG A 136 -17.38 11.34 0.10
C ARG A 136 -17.50 10.92 -1.37
N VAL A 137 -17.45 9.60 -1.62
CA VAL A 137 -17.73 9.03 -2.94
C VAL A 137 -19.22 9.20 -3.25
N GLU A 138 -19.53 9.89 -4.35
CA GLU A 138 -20.91 10.08 -4.82
C GLU A 138 -21.31 9.02 -5.84
N SER A 139 -20.41 8.66 -6.74
CA SER A 139 -20.69 7.70 -7.80
C SER A 139 -19.42 6.94 -8.21
N VAL A 140 -19.60 5.69 -8.59
CA VAL A 140 -18.53 4.77 -9.01
C VAL A 140 -18.86 4.21 -10.39
N SER A 141 -17.96 4.39 -11.36
CA SER A 141 -18.02 3.82 -12.71
C SER A 141 -16.82 2.93 -13.03
N LEU A 142 -16.27 2.29 -11.99
CA LEU A 142 -15.18 1.31 -12.12
C LEU A 142 -15.67 0.06 -12.85
N LYS A 143 -15.20 -0.12 -14.08
CA LYS A 143 -15.41 -1.31 -14.91
C LYS A 143 -14.36 -2.38 -14.60
N LYS A 144 -14.62 -3.63 -14.99
CA LYS A 144 -13.71 -4.77 -14.77
C LYS A 144 -12.27 -4.51 -15.27
N TYR A 145 -12.09 -3.83 -16.40
CA TYR A 145 -10.75 -3.49 -16.90
C TYR A 145 -10.04 -2.40 -16.07
N HIS A 146 -10.78 -1.45 -15.48
CA HIS A 146 -10.23 -0.49 -14.52
C HIS A 146 -9.66 -1.24 -13.32
N LEU A 147 -10.44 -2.17 -12.76
CA LEU A 147 -10.05 -2.98 -11.61
C LEU A 147 -8.83 -3.87 -11.91
N ARG A 148 -8.78 -4.51 -13.09
CA ARG A 148 -7.60 -5.27 -13.53
C ARG A 148 -6.35 -4.41 -13.55
N LYS A 149 -6.45 -3.19 -14.08
CA LYS A 149 -5.33 -2.25 -14.14
C LYS A 149 -4.95 -1.74 -12.75
N ILE A 150 -5.91 -1.40 -11.90
CA ILE A 150 -5.64 -1.00 -10.51
C ILE A 150 -4.95 -2.15 -9.75
N ARG A 151 -5.49 -3.37 -9.78
CA ARG A 151 -4.91 -4.57 -9.16
C ARG A 151 -3.44 -4.75 -9.51
N LYS A 152 -3.12 -4.79 -10.82
CA LYS A 152 -1.73 -4.95 -11.28
C LYS A 152 -0.80 -3.86 -10.74
N ARG A 153 -1.25 -2.61 -10.76
CA ARG A 153 -0.43 -1.46 -10.32
C ARG A 153 -0.29 -1.42 -8.79
N ALA A 154 -1.33 -1.78 -8.05
CA ALA A 154 -1.31 -1.89 -6.59
C ALA A 154 -0.33 -2.98 -6.14
N GLY A 155 -0.35 -4.16 -6.77
CA GLY A 155 0.62 -5.21 -6.45
C GLY A 155 2.07 -4.81 -6.71
N ILE A 156 2.33 -4.01 -7.76
CA ILE A 156 3.66 -3.45 -7.98
C ILE A 156 4.05 -2.44 -6.89
N VAL A 157 3.13 -1.56 -6.49
CA VAL A 157 3.37 -0.64 -5.37
C VAL A 157 3.70 -1.41 -4.10
N ALA A 158 2.95 -2.47 -3.77
CA ALA A 158 3.22 -3.31 -2.62
C ALA A 158 4.62 -3.93 -2.67
N LYS A 159 5.04 -4.47 -3.82
CA LYS A 159 6.39 -5.03 -4.02
C LYS A 159 7.51 -4.01 -3.87
N ILE A 160 7.34 -2.80 -4.41
CA ILE A 160 8.32 -1.72 -4.25
C ILE A 160 8.43 -1.29 -2.78
N LEU A 161 7.29 -1.17 -2.08
CA LEU A 161 7.26 -0.83 -0.66
C LEU A 161 7.76 -2.00 0.23
N ASN A 162 7.75 -3.23 -0.29
CA ASN A 162 8.47 -4.38 0.26
C ASN A 162 9.98 -4.37 -0.09
N GLY A 163 10.43 -3.40 -0.90
CA GLY A 163 11.78 -3.28 -1.44
C GLY A 163 12.24 -4.48 -2.29
N GLU A 164 11.32 -5.10 -3.01
CA GLU A 164 11.63 -6.08 -4.05
C GLU A 164 12.14 -5.36 -5.32
N LYS A 165 13.19 -5.91 -5.96
CA LYS A 165 13.69 -5.38 -7.23
C LYS A 165 12.79 -5.83 -8.39
N LEU A 166 12.20 -4.89 -9.11
CA LEU A 166 11.18 -5.13 -10.15
C LEU A 166 11.67 -5.75 -11.47
N LYS A 167 12.95 -6.16 -11.60
CA LYS A 167 13.58 -6.55 -12.87
C LYS A 167 12.82 -7.65 -13.65
N ILE A 168 12.02 -8.48 -12.98
CA ILE A 168 11.27 -9.59 -13.59
C ILE A 168 9.85 -9.17 -13.99
N TRP A 169 9.27 -8.18 -13.32
CA TRP A 169 7.84 -7.84 -13.48
C TRP A 169 7.59 -6.73 -14.50
N GLU A 170 8.58 -5.89 -14.82
CA GLU A 170 8.44 -4.89 -15.87
C GLU A 170 8.21 -5.51 -17.26
N LYS A 171 8.76 -6.70 -17.52
CA LYS A 171 8.54 -7.45 -18.77
C LYS A 171 7.13 -8.04 -18.91
N LEU A 172 6.37 -8.14 -17.82
CA LEU A 172 4.99 -8.67 -17.81
C LEU A 172 3.94 -7.54 -17.85
N LEU A 173 4.37 -6.29 -18.04
CA LEU A 173 3.52 -5.10 -17.99
C LEU A 173 3.21 -4.46 -19.34
N ASP A 174 3.91 -4.88 -20.39
CA ASP A 174 3.56 -4.62 -21.79
C ASP A 174 2.62 -5.72 -22.31
#